data_AF-A0A962HJE4-F1
#
_entry.id   AF-A0A962HJE4-F1
#
_cell.length_a   1.000
_cell.length_b   1.000
_cell.length_c   1.000
_cell.angle_alpha   90.00
_cell.angle_beta   90.00
_cell.angle_gamma   90.00
#
_symmetry.space_group_name_H-M   'P 1'
#
loop_
_entity.id
_entity.type
_entity.pdbx_description
1 polymer ?
#
loop_
_entity_poly.entity_id
_entity_poly.type
_entity_poly.pdbx_seq_one_letter_code
_entity_poly.pdbx_strand_id
1 'polypeptide(L)'
;MTELVFYYRRKRYTNPAVHILDTTIQLHGSHRLTEQFDEFMIDAYVLTDDTRSRVVAIDFDNTITADVDFYLNLIDAYRNANWNPIICTLRENSDNDLEEIQSRLYDTGLKVYTTDGLPKQAYMLARGLSVNLWIDDYFPAIGPCGCPLLLNNGINL
;
A
#
# COMPACT_ATOMS: atom_id res chain seq x y z
N MET A 1 -2.32 9.01 18.66
CA MET A 1 -2.45 7.83 17.80
C MET A 1 -3.79 7.95 17.11
N THR A 2 -3.77 8.10 15.79
CA THR A 2 -4.99 8.19 14.99
C THR A 2 -5.37 6.77 14.59
N GLU A 3 -6.64 6.40 14.72
CA GLU A 3 -7.11 5.11 14.23
C GLU A 3 -7.15 5.15 12.70
N LEU A 4 -6.43 4.24 12.05
CA LEU A 4 -6.49 4.03 10.60
C LEU A 4 -7.48 2.91 10.27
N VAL A 5 -8.34 3.16 9.29
CA VAL A 5 -9.32 2.23 8.76
C VAL A 5 -8.90 1.77 7.37
N PHE A 6 -8.58 0.49 7.26
CA PHE A 6 -8.11 -0.14 6.03
C PHE A 6 -9.26 -0.85 5.31
N TYR A 7 -9.59 -0.43 4.08
CA TYR A 7 -10.54 -1.14 3.25
C TYR A 7 -9.90 -2.34 2.57
N TYR A 8 -10.47 -3.52 2.77
CA TYR A 8 -10.08 -4.73 2.08
C TYR A 8 -11.32 -5.53 1.67
N ARG A 9 -11.48 -5.81 0.38
CA ARG A 9 -12.49 -6.76 -0.08
C ARG A 9 -12.00 -8.19 0.12
N ARG A 10 -12.60 -8.88 1.10
CA ARG A 10 -12.32 -10.30 1.33
C ARG A 10 -12.61 -11.13 0.09
N LYS A 11 -11.63 -11.93 -0.32
CA LYS A 11 -11.75 -12.90 -1.40
C LYS A 11 -11.94 -14.31 -0.82
N ARG A 12 -12.42 -15.24 -1.65
CA ARG A 12 -12.62 -16.65 -1.28
C ARG A 12 -11.34 -17.32 -0.73
N TYR A 13 -10.18 -16.89 -1.20
CA TYR A 13 -8.88 -17.28 -0.68
C TYR A 13 -8.18 -16.06 -0.10
N THR A 14 -7.74 -16.17 1.15
CA THR A 14 -7.02 -15.09 1.83
C THR A 14 -5.66 -14.91 1.19
N ASN A 15 -5.37 -13.68 0.75
CA ASN A 15 -4.04 -13.31 0.29
C ASN A 15 -3.09 -13.29 1.52
N PRO A 16 -1.97 -14.04 1.52
CA PRO A 16 -1.10 -14.09 2.69
C PRO A 16 -0.47 -12.74 3.04
N ALA A 17 -0.30 -11.81 2.08
CA ALA A 17 0.13 -10.44 2.39
C ALA A 17 -0.88 -9.71 3.29
N VAL A 18 -2.17 -9.87 3.00
CA VAL A 18 -3.23 -9.25 3.80
C VAL A 18 -3.28 -9.85 5.21
N HIS A 19 -2.95 -11.13 5.37
CA HIS A 19 -2.87 -11.73 6.70
C HIS A 19 -1.75 -11.13 7.57
N ILE A 20 -0.62 -10.74 6.96
CA ILE A 20 0.46 -10.03 7.67
C ILE A 20 -0.02 -8.65 8.10
N LEU A 21 -0.72 -7.92 7.22
CA LEU A 21 -1.34 -6.64 7.57
C LEU A 21 -2.32 -6.79 8.74
N ASP A 22 -3.27 -7.73 8.67
CA ASP A 22 -4.28 -7.98 9.71
C ASP A 22 -3.61 -8.32 11.06
N THR A 23 -2.60 -9.19 11.05
CA THR A 23 -1.84 -9.54 12.26
C THR A 23 -1.13 -8.32 12.85
N THR A 24 -0.54 -7.47 12.00
CA THR A 24 0.16 -6.25 12.45
C THR A 24 -0.83 -5.24 13.04
N ILE A 25 -2.00 -5.08 12.42
CA ILE A 25 -3.11 -4.27 12.93
C ILE A 25 -3.55 -4.75 14.32
N GLN A 26 -3.73 -6.05 14.49
CA GLN A 26 -4.13 -6.66 15.77
C GLN A 26 -3.08 -6.47 16.87
N LEU A 27 -1.79 -6.54 16.53
CA LEU A 27 -0.69 -6.29 17.47
C LEU A 27 -0.59 -4.81 17.86
N HIS A 28 -0.87 -3.89 16.94
CA HIS A 28 -0.89 -2.45 17.22
C HIS A 28 -2.09 -2.04 18.09
N GLY A 29 -3.25 -2.69 17.88
CA GLY A 29 -4.44 -2.56 18.73
C GLY A 29 -5.28 -1.29 18.51
N SER A 30 -4.86 -0.39 17.63
CA SER A 30 -5.52 0.91 17.38
C SER A 30 -6.05 1.09 15.95
N HIS A 31 -5.84 0.13 15.06
CA HIS A 31 -6.28 0.20 13.66
C HIS A 31 -7.26 -0.93 13.38
N ARG A 32 -7.93 -0.90 12.22
CA ARG A 32 -8.85 -1.97 11.84
C ARG A 32 -9.00 -2.15 10.34
N LEU A 33 -9.43 -3.35 9.96
CA LEU A 33 -9.90 -3.66 8.61
C LEU A 33 -11.42 -3.48 8.51
N THR A 34 -11.88 -3.01 7.36
CA THR A 34 -13.29 -2.97 6.98
C THR A 34 -13.51 -3.58 5.60
N GLU A 35 -14.61 -4.29 5.43
CA GLU A 35 -15.10 -4.74 4.11
C GLU A 35 -16.14 -3.77 3.53
N GLN A 36 -16.62 -2.81 4.33
CA GLN A 36 -17.56 -1.78 3.90
C GLN A 36 -16.82 -0.69 3.14
N PHE A 37 -17.17 -0.51 1.87
CA PHE A 37 -16.68 0.60 1.07
C PHE A 37 -17.45 1.87 1.44
N ASP A 38 -16.76 2.81 2.08
CA ASP A 38 -17.24 4.16 2.42
C ASP A 38 -16.04 5.10 2.37
N GLU A 39 -15.93 5.88 1.30
CA GLU A 39 -14.77 6.73 1.02
C GLU A 39 -14.49 7.79 2.10
N PHE A 40 -15.48 8.14 2.92
CA PHE A 40 -15.32 9.10 4.01
C PHE A 40 -14.78 8.48 5.30
N MET A 41 -14.80 7.15 5.39
CA MET A 41 -14.40 6.38 6.56
C MET A 41 -13.09 5.60 6.36
N ILE A 42 -12.58 5.54 5.14
CA ILE A 42 -11.41 4.74 4.76
C ILE A 42 -10.19 5.65 4.68
N ASP A 43 -9.15 5.31 5.43
CA ASP A 43 -7.86 6.00 5.37
C ASP A 43 -6.91 5.35 4.36
N ALA A 44 -7.02 4.04 4.15
CA ALA A 44 -6.18 3.32 3.21
C ALA A 44 -6.91 2.16 2.51
N TYR A 45 -6.69 2.05 1.21
CA TYR A 45 -7.22 0.99 0.34
C TYR A 45 -6.19 -0.12 0.19
N VAL A 46 -6.59 -1.34 0.54
CA VAL A 46 -5.78 -2.55 0.47
C VAL A 46 -6.23 -3.39 -0.73
N LEU A 47 -5.54 -3.24 -1.85
CA LEU A 47 -5.96 -3.82 -3.13
C LEU A 47 -5.05 -4.98 -3.54
N THR A 48 -5.67 -6.15 -3.77
CA THR A 48 -4.98 -7.35 -4.22
C THR A 48 -4.90 -7.40 -5.75
N ASP A 49 -3.70 -7.66 -6.27
CA ASP A 49 -3.36 -7.66 -7.70
C ASP A 49 -2.74 -9.02 -8.12
N ASP A 50 -1.50 -9.09 -8.61
CA ASP A 50 -0.88 -10.37 -9.03
C ASP A 50 -0.46 -11.21 -7.82
N THR A 51 -1.27 -12.22 -7.51
CA THR A 51 -1.07 -13.13 -6.37
C THR A 51 0.21 -13.97 -6.43
N ARG A 52 0.91 -14.02 -7.58
CA ARG A 52 2.20 -14.72 -7.71
C ARG A 52 3.38 -13.86 -7.30
N SER A 53 3.20 -12.54 -7.27
CA SER A 53 4.24 -11.62 -6.82
C SER A 53 4.40 -11.67 -5.30
N ARG A 54 5.58 -11.26 -4.81
CA ARG A 54 5.89 -11.00 -3.39
C ARG A 54 6.08 -9.51 -3.10
N VAL A 55 5.77 -8.64 -4.04
CA VAL A 55 5.91 -7.19 -3.89
C VAL A 55 4.68 -6.62 -3.19
N VAL A 56 4.91 -5.85 -2.13
CA VAL A 56 3.89 -5.03 -1.48
C VAL A 56 4.24 -3.58 -1.73
N ALA A 57 3.40 -2.86 -2.47
CA ALA A 57 3.61 -1.44 -2.76
C ALA A 57 2.80 -0.61 -1.76
N ILE A 58 3.48 0.29 -1.06
CA ILE A 58 2.91 1.15 -0.05
C ILE A 58 3.10 2.60 -0.51
N ASP A 59 2.02 3.37 -0.54
CA ASP A 59 2.12 4.81 -0.76
C ASP A 59 2.79 5.52 0.42
N PHE A 60 3.31 6.72 0.16
CA PHE A 60 3.97 7.52 1.18
C PHE A 60 3.07 8.57 1.83
N ASP A 61 2.43 9.43 1.04
CA ASP A 61 1.77 10.64 1.51
C ASP A 61 0.36 10.32 2.02
N ASN A 62 0.01 10.73 3.24
CA ASN A 62 -1.23 10.35 3.94
C ASN A 62 -1.43 8.83 4.16
N THR A 63 -0.55 8.00 3.62
CA THR A 63 -0.43 6.57 3.92
C THR A 63 0.62 6.36 5.01
N ILE A 64 1.90 6.27 4.66
CA ILE A 64 2.98 6.11 5.66
C ILE A 64 3.06 7.30 6.60
N THR A 65 2.90 8.52 6.09
CA THR A 65 3.00 9.72 6.92
C THR A 65 1.85 9.88 7.92
N ALA A 66 0.76 9.12 7.79
CA ALA A 66 -0.34 9.12 8.75
C ALA A 66 -0.02 8.36 10.05
N ASP A 67 0.79 7.30 9.98
CA ASP A 67 1.30 6.58 11.16
C ASP A 67 2.63 5.87 10.87
N VAL A 68 3.72 6.64 10.86
CA VAL A 68 5.06 6.15 10.48
C VAL A 68 5.49 4.93 11.31
N ASP A 69 5.23 4.93 12.61
CA ASP A 69 5.64 3.85 13.51
C ASP A 69 4.90 2.55 13.20
N PHE A 70 3.59 2.61 12.93
CA PHE A 70 2.83 1.45 12.47
C PHE A 70 3.38 0.90 11.15
N TYR A 71 3.60 1.76 10.16
CA TYR A 71 4.06 1.32 8.84
C TYR A 71 5.48 0.75 8.88
N LEU A 72 6.39 1.27 9.71
CA LEU A 72 7.71 0.70 9.91
C LEU A 72 7.63 -0.73 10.48
N ASN A 73 6.78 -0.95 11.50
CA ASN A 73 6.53 -2.29 12.04
C ASN A 73 5.93 -3.24 10.98
N LEU A 74 5.02 -2.74 10.15
CA LEU A 74 4.41 -3.49 9.06
C LEU A 74 5.44 -3.88 7.99
N ILE A 75 6.32 -2.96 7.61
CA ILE A 75 7.42 -3.19 6.66
C ILE A 75 8.34 -4.32 7.19
N ASP A 76 8.70 -4.28 8.47
CA ASP A 76 9.53 -5.30 9.08
C ASP A 76 8.81 -6.65 9.16
N ALA A 77 7.51 -6.66 9.47
CA ALA A 77 6.70 -7.88 9.44
C ALA A 77 6.69 -8.52 8.03
N TYR A 78 6.55 -7.72 6.97
CA TYR A 78 6.65 -8.21 5.59
C TYR A 78 8.03 -8.79 5.27
N ARG A 79 9.11 -8.09 5.62
CA ARG A 79 10.48 -8.54 5.39
C ARG A 79 10.77 -9.85 6.11
N ASN A 80 10.38 -9.97 7.38
CA ASN A 80 10.53 -11.18 8.18
C ASN A 80 9.76 -12.38 7.60
N ALA A 81 8.67 -12.12 6.88
CA ALA A 81 7.90 -13.13 6.16
C ALA A 81 8.39 -13.37 4.71
N ASN A 82 9.59 -12.89 4.33
CA ASN A 82 10.18 -12.98 2.99
C ASN A 82 9.35 -12.30 1.88
N TRP A 83 8.65 -11.21 2.22
CA TRP A 83 8.04 -10.31 1.24
C TRP A 83 8.98 -9.15 0.90
N ASN A 84 8.70 -8.49 -0.22
CA ASN A 84 9.46 -7.35 -0.71
C ASN A 84 8.61 -6.06 -0.66
N PRO A 85 8.51 -5.41 0.52
CA PRO A 85 7.87 -4.11 0.60
C PRO A 85 8.69 -3.06 -0.17
N ILE A 86 7.98 -2.17 -0.86
CA ILE A 86 8.54 -1.04 -1.60
C ILE A 86 7.67 0.19 -1.36
N ILE A 87 8.26 1.37 -1.53
CA ILE A 87 7.50 2.63 -1.58
C ILE A 87 7.14 2.92 -3.03
N CYS A 88 5.88 3.27 -3.29
CA CYS A 88 5.42 3.72 -4.61
C CYS A 88 4.53 4.95 -4.46
N THR A 89 5.05 6.12 -4.82
CA THR A 89 4.43 7.43 -4.59
C THR A 89 4.26 8.19 -5.91
N LEU A 90 3.28 9.10 -5.95
CA LEU A 90 3.07 10.03 -7.07
C LEU A 90 4.10 11.17 -7.11
N ARG A 91 4.93 11.34 -6.06
CA ARG A 91 5.97 12.36 -6.02
C ARG A 91 6.91 12.28 -7.22
N GLU A 92 7.56 13.41 -7.48
CA GLU A 92 8.57 13.54 -8.53
C GLU A 92 9.88 12.86 -8.11
N ASN A 93 10.72 12.51 -9.08
CA ASN A 93 12.05 11.97 -8.80
C ASN A 93 13.07 13.09 -8.49
N SER A 94 12.76 13.93 -7.50
CA SER A 94 13.62 15.01 -7.04
C SER A 94 14.45 14.57 -5.83
N ASP A 95 15.67 15.11 -5.68
CA ASP A 95 16.53 14.80 -4.53
C ASP A 95 15.83 15.15 -3.21
N ASN A 96 15.11 16.28 -3.18
CA ASN A 96 14.36 16.71 -2.00
C ASN A 96 13.28 15.71 -1.59
N ASP A 97 12.51 15.18 -2.55
CA ASP A 97 11.46 14.19 -2.24
C ASP A 97 12.06 12.88 -1.73
N LEU A 98 13.15 12.42 -2.34
CA LEU A 98 13.84 11.19 -1.93
C LEU A 98 14.45 11.33 -0.53
N GLU A 99 15.09 12.46 -0.24
CA GLU A 99 15.66 12.77 1.08
C GLU A 99 14.57 12.81 2.16
N GLU A 100 13.42 13.41 1.87
CA GLU A 100 12.30 13.43 2.81
C GLU A 100 11.79 12.02 3.13
N ILE A 101 11.54 11.21 2.09
CA ILE A 101 11.09 9.82 2.24
C ILE A 101 12.10 9.01 3.07
N GLN A 102 13.39 9.11 2.73
CA GLN A 102 14.46 8.40 3.43
C GLN A 102 14.56 8.83 4.90
N SER A 103 14.41 10.13 5.19
CA SER A 103 14.48 10.67 6.56
C SER A 103 13.35 10.14 7.44
N ARG A 104 12.13 10.03 6.89
CA ARG A 104 10.96 9.49 7.60
C ARG A 104 11.04 7.98 7.81
N LEU A 105 11.72 7.28 6.90
CA LEU A 105 11.88 5.83 6.94
C LEU A 105 13.20 5.39 7.58
N TYR A 106 13.90 6.30 8.27
CA TYR A 106 15.17 6.05 8.98
C TYR A 106 16.20 5.23 8.18
N ASP A 107 16.28 5.47 6.87
CA ASP A 107 17.15 4.73 5.94
C ASP A 107 16.99 3.19 6.02
N THR A 108 15.75 2.70 6.08
CA THR A 108 15.43 1.26 6.05
C THR A 108 15.96 0.49 4.83
N GLY A 109 16.58 1.14 3.84
CA GLY A 109 17.03 0.54 2.59
C GLY A 109 15.89 0.08 1.67
N LEU A 110 14.67 0.61 1.88
CA LEU A 110 13.53 0.34 1.01
C LEU A 110 13.76 0.92 -0.39
N LYS A 111 13.33 0.17 -1.41
CA LYS A 111 13.27 0.71 -2.77
C LYS A 111 12.12 1.70 -2.86
N VAL A 112 12.41 2.89 -3.39
CA VAL A 112 11.43 3.96 -3.62
C VAL A 112 11.20 4.10 -5.12
N TYR A 113 9.94 4.08 -5.52
CA TYR A 113 9.48 4.33 -6.90
C TYR A 113 8.63 5.60 -6.92
N THR A 114 9.19 6.66 -7.49
CA THR A 114 8.50 7.92 -7.79
C THR A 114 7.91 7.84 -9.19
N THR A 115 6.59 8.00 -9.30
CA THR A 115 5.89 7.81 -10.57
C THR A 115 5.72 9.09 -11.37
N ASP A 116 6.10 10.25 -10.81
CA ASP A 116 5.97 11.55 -11.48
C ASP A 116 4.52 11.79 -11.94
N GLY A 117 3.58 11.57 -11.02
CA GLY A 117 2.13 11.67 -11.26
C GLY A 117 1.52 10.56 -12.13
N LEU A 118 2.29 9.61 -12.66
CA LEU A 118 1.76 8.53 -13.49
C LEU A 118 1.01 7.48 -12.64
N PRO A 119 -0.05 6.83 -13.19
CA PRO A 119 -0.73 5.74 -12.50
C PRO A 119 0.23 4.61 -12.12
N LYS A 120 0.26 4.28 -10.83
CA LYS A 120 1.30 3.44 -10.23
C LYS A 120 1.32 2.03 -10.80
N GLN A 121 0.16 1.40 -11.01
CA GLN A 121 0.10 0.04 -11.54
C GLN A 121 0.73 -0.05 -12.94
N ALA A 122 0.37 0.86 -13.83
CA ALA A 122 0.92 0.90 -15.19
C ALA A 122 2.42 1.22 -15.18
N TYR A 123 2.85 2.17 -14.33
CA TYR A 123 4.24 2.55 -14.16
C TYR A 123 5.12 1.36 -13.71
N MET A 124 4.64 0.57 -12.73
CA MET A 124 5.36 -0.58 -12.19
C MET A 124 5.42 -1.73 -13.20
N LEU A 125 4.31 -2.03 -13.87
CA LEU A 125 4.26 -3.06 -14.91
C LEU A 125 5.20 -2.75 -16.08
N ALA A 126 5.28 -1.49 -16.52
CA ALA A 126 6.21 -1.06 -17.57
C ALA A 126 7.69 -1.30 -17.21
N ARG A 127 8.01 -1.44 -15.91
CA ARG A 127 9.35 -1.76 -15.38
C ARG A 127 9.53 -3.25 -15.07
N GLY A 128 8.58 -4.09 -15.47
CA GLY A 128 8.63 -5.54 -15.23
C GLY A 128 8.35 -5.93 -13.78
N LEU A 129 7.74 -5.04 -12.99
CA LEU A 129 7.40 -5.29 -11.59
C LEU A 129 5.90 -5.50 -11.44
N SER A 130 5.50 -6.72 -11.13
CA SER A 130 4.13 -7.04 -10.75
C SER A 130 3.97 -6.87 -9.25
N VAL A 131 2.90 -6.22 -8.81
CA VAL A 131 2.58 -6.00 -7.39
C VAL A 131 1.55 -7.04 -6.95
N ASN A 132 1.69 -7.54 -5.72
CA ASN A 132 0.73 -8.45 -5.12
C ASN A 132 -0.34 -7.69 -4.32
N LEU A 133 0.11 -6.74 -3.52
CA LEU A 133 -0.73 -5.96 -2.62
C LEU A 133 -0.35 -4.48 -2.71
N TRP A 134 -1.36 -3.64 -2.93
CA TRP A 134 -1.26 -2.19 -2.84
C TRP A 134 -1.85 -1.72 -1.51
N ILE A 135 -1.21 -0.76 -0.86
CA ILE A 135 -1.72 -0.04 0.32
C ILE A 135 -1.56 1.45 0.02
N ASP A 136 -2.66 2.15 -0.14
CA ASP A 136 -2.68 3.52 -0.67
C ASP A 136 -3.92 4.25 -0.17
N ASP A 137 -3.79 5.50 0.29
CA ASP A 137 -4.92 6.36 0.69
C ASP A 137 -5.77 6.80 -0.50
N TYR A 138 -5.23 6.72 -1.72
CA TYR A 138 -5.89 7.19 -2.92
C TYR A 138 -5.85 6.16 -4.04
N PHE A 139 -6.82 5.23 -4.05
CA PHE A 139 -6.89 4.17 -5.08
C PHE A 139 -6.87 4.66 -6.56
N PRO A 140 -7.35 5.86 -6.94
CA PRO A 140 -7.20 6.35 -8.31
C PRO A 140 -5.74 6.61 -8.71
N ALA A 141 -4.81 6.79 -7.76
CA ALA A 141 -3.37 6.83 -8.05
C ALA A 141 -2.84 5.48 -8.53
N ILE A 142 -3.45 4.38 -8.09
CA ILE A 142 -3.01 3.04 -8.45
C ILE A 142 -3.40 2.73 -9.90
N GLY A 143 -4.64 2.99 -10.28
CA GLY A 143 -5.15 2.76 -11.62
C GLY A 143 -6.44 3.50 -11.91
N PRO A 144 -6.82 3.62 -13.20
CA PRO A 144 -8.01 4.38 -13.59
C PRO A 144 -9.30 3.72 -13.10
N CYS A 145 -10.34 4.53 -12.85
CA CYS A 145 -11.68 4.04 -12.51
C CYS A 145 -12.18 3.02 -13.54
N GLY A 146 -12.88 1.98 -13.07
CA GLY A 146 -13.38 0.89 -13.90
C GLY A 146 -12.31 -0.10 -14.39
N CYS A 147 -11.03 0.05 -14.02
CA CYS A 147 -10.03 -0.93 -14.40
C CYS A 147 -10.25 -2.27 -13.68
N PRO A 148 -9.76 -3.39 -14.25
CA PRO A 148 -9.96 -4.72 -13.66
C PRO A 148 -9.47 -4.84 -12.21
N LEU A 149 -8.39 -4.13 -11.84
CA LEU A 149 -7.87 -4.13 -10.47
C LEU A 149 -8.93 -3.62 -9.48
N LEU A 150 -9.49 -2.45 -9.74
CA LEU A 150 -10.47 -1.82 -8.84
C LEU A 150 -11.77 -2.64 -8.76
N LEU A 151 -12.29 -3.09 -9.90
CA LEU A 151 -13.49 -3.93 -9.97
C LEU A 151 -13.32 -5.25 -9.20
N ASN A 152 -12.17 -5.90 -9.36
CA ASN A 152 -11.84 -7.14 -8.64
C ASN A 152 -11.69 -6.94 -7.13
N ASN A 153 -11.44 -5.71 -6.68
CA ASN A 153 -11.40 -5.33 -5.27
C ASN A 153 -12.69 -4.60 -4.83
N GLY A 154 -13.76 -4.64 -5.64
CA GLY A 154 -15.11 -4.19 -5.28
C GLY A 154 -15.34 -2.69 -5.33
N ILE A 155 -14.41 -1.96 -5.93
CA ILE A 155 -14.54 -0.52 -6.16
C ILE A 155 -15.17 -0.38 -7.55
N ASN A 156 -16.46 -0.07 -7.58
CA ASN A 156 -17.25 0.11 -8.79
C ASN A 156 -17.82 1.54 -8.77
N LEU A 157 -17.07 2.46 -9.37
CA LEU A 157 -17.37 3.89 -9.49
C LEU A 157 -17.51 4.26 -10.96
#